data_AF-A0A172TMR3-F1
#
_entry.id   AF-A0A172TMR3-F1
#
_cell.length_a   1.000
_cell.length_b   1.000
_cell.length_c   1.000
_cell.angle_alpha   90.00
_cell.angle_beta   90.00
_cell.angle_gamma   90.00
#
_symmetry.space_group_name_H-M   'P 1'
#
loop_
_entity.id
_entity.type
_entity.pdbx_description
1 polymer ?
#
loop_
_entity_poly.entity_id
_entity_poly.type
_entity_poly.pdbx_seq_one_letter_code
_entity_poly.pdbx_strand_id
1 'polypeptide(L)'
;MKYTEEQLRHVVFLSEVVLQGNKRGMMEETLLMLLYIVKSLKEAEFSEDVSEEIARLIEQVEERLREENGRLQEIQINLAMPNRRKPMV
;
A
#
# COMPACT_ATOMS: atom_id res chain seq x y z
N MET A 1 0.14 -27.87 8.77
CA MET A 1 1.57 -27.52 8.63
C MET A 1 1.88 -26.41 9.64
N LYS A 2 2.97 -26.53 10.41
CA LYS A 2 3.45 -25.44 11.28
C LYS A 2 4.37 -24.55 10.44
N TYR A 3 3.87 -23.37 10.08
CA TYR A 3 4.64 -22.29 9.47
C TYR A 3 5.10 -21.40 10.62
N THR A 4 6.40 -21.25 10.90
CA THR A 4 6.79 -20.54 12.14
C THR A 4 7.90 -19.50 12.02
N GLU A 5 8.97 -19.69 11.25
CA GLU A 5 10.06 -18.68 11.24
C GLU A 5 10.85 -18.66 9.93
N GLU A 6 11.17 -19.83 9.38
CA GLU A 6 11.91 -19.94 8.12
C GLU A 6 11.17 -19.33 6.92
N GLN A 7 9.85 -19.51 6.86
CA GLN A 7 9.04 -18.95 5.77
C GLN A 7 8.86 -17.43 5.90
N LEU A 8 8.78 -16.92 7.13
CA LEU A 8 8.79 -15.48 7.40
C LEU A 8 10.12 -14.85 6.95
N ARG A 9 11.25 -15.48 7.28
CA ARG A 9 12.57 -15.08 6.75
C ARG A 9 12.61 -15.10 5.23
N HIS A 10 12.06 -16.13 4.59
CA HIS A 10 11.98 -16.20 3.13
C HIS A 10 11.12 -15.10 2.51
N VAL A 11 9.97 -14.78 3.12
CA VAL A 11 9.08 -13.72 2.63
C VAL A 11 9.72 -12.34 2.81
N VAL A 12 10.45 -12.10 3.90
CA VAL A 12 11.26 -10.88 4.07
C VAL A 12 12.31 -10.77 2.97
N PHE A 13 13.08 -11.84 2.73
CA PHE A 13 14.06 -11.88 1.67
C PHE A 13 13.45 -11.60 0.28
N LEU A 14 12.32 -12.23 -0.05
CA LEU A 14 11.62 -11.97 -1.31
C LEU A 14 11.14 -10.52 -1.42
N SER A 15 10.67 -9.93 -0.32
CA SER A 15 10.25 -8.53 -0.26
C SER A 15 11.43 -7.58 -0.55
N GLU A 16 12.59 -7.83 0.03
CA GLU A 16 13.81 -7.06 -0.23
C GLU A 16 14.24 -7.16 -1.71
N VAL A 17 14.25 -8.37 -2.28
CA VAL A 17 14.60 -8.59 -3.69
C VAL A 17 13.62 -7.88 -4.63
N VAL A 18 12.33 -7.93 -4.33
CA VAL A 18 11.29 -7.27 -5.13
C VAL A 18 11.41 -5.74 -5.06
N LEU A 19 11.66 -5.19 -3.87
CA LEU A 19 11.85 -3.76 -3.64
C LEU A 19 13.12 -3.25 -4.34
N GLN A 20 14.26 -3.88 -4.11
CA GLN A 20 15.55 -3.48 -4.71
C GLN A 20 15.57 -3.69 -6.22
N GLY A 21 14.92 -4.76 -6.71
CA GLY A 21 14.85 -5.09 -8.12
C GLY A 21 13.76 -4.32 -8.90
N ASN A 22 12.99 -3.45 -8.23
CA ASN A 22 11.83 -2.73 -8.79
C ASN A 22 10.88 -3.65 -9.57
N LYS A 23 10.67 -4.86 -9.06
CA LYS A 23 9.88 -5.91 -9.73
C LYS A 23 8.39 -5.73 -9.46
N ARG A 24 7.80 -4.68 -10.03
CA ARG A 24 6.37 -4.31 -9.82
C ARG A 24 5.40 -5.48 -10.00
N GLY A 25 5.63 -6.33 -11.00
CA GLY A 25 4.78 -7.50 -11.28
C GLY A 25 4.88 -8.63 -10.26
N MET A 26 5.75 -8.55 -9.25
CA MET A 26 5.85 -9.51 -8.13
C MET A 26 5.48 -8.86 -6.79
N MET A 27 5.21 -7.54 -6.78
CA MET A 27 4.87 -6.80 -5.56
C MET A 27 3.51 -7.23 -5.02
N GLU A 28 2.54 -7.48 -5.90
CA GLU A 28 1.19 -7.86 -5.50
C GLU A 28 1.18 -9.21 -4.77
N GLU A 29 1.82 -10.23 -5.33
CA GLU A 29 1.92 -11.55 -4.71
C GLU A 29 2.68 -11.50 -3.39
N THR A 30 3.73 -10.69 -3.33
CA THR A 30 4.53 -10.51 -2.11
C THR A 30 3.73 -9.83 -1.00
N LEU A 31 2.95 -8.80 -1.33
CA LEU A 31 2.05 -8.14 -0.39
C LEU A 31 0.93 -9.06 0.09
N LEU A 32 0.35 -9.88 -0.80
CA LEU A 32 -0.66 -10.86 -0.44
C LEU A 32 -0.11 -11.89 0.55
N MET A 33 1.10 -12.40 0.33
CA MET A 33 1.74 -13.33 1.28
C MET A 33 1.92 -12.70 2.66
N LEU A 34 2.46 -11.48 2.72
CA LEU A 34 2.61 -10.74 3.99
C LEU A 34 1.27 -10.53 4.69
N LEU A 35 0.22 -10.15 3.96
CA LEU A 35 -1.12 -9.95 4.50
C LEU A 35 -1.67 -11.21 5.17
N TYR A 36 -1.52 -12.38 4.53
CA TYR A 36 -1.99 -13.65 5.08
C TYR A 36 -1.22 -14.05 6.34
N ILE A 37 0.09 -13.80 6.36
CA ILE A 37 0.92 -14.06 7.55
C ILE A 37 0.47 -13.16 8.70
N VAL A 38 0.36 -11.85 8.49
CA VAL A 38 -0.06 -10.91 9.53
C VAL A 38 -1.47 -11.23 10.05
N LYS A 39 -2.43 -11.58 9.18
CA LYS A 39 -3.77 -12.02 9.60
C LYS A 39 -3.77 -13.28 10.48
N SER A 40 -2.74 -14.10 10.40
CA SER A 40 -2.60 -15.32 11.20
C SER A 40 -1.92 -15.08 12.56
N LEU A 41 -1.24 -13.94 12.72
CA LEU A 41 -0.62 -13.52 13.97
C LEU A 41 -1.65 -12.73 14.79
N LYS A 42 -1.87 -13.12 16.05
CA LYS A 42 -2.79 -12.39 16.94
C LYS A 42 -2.16 -11.11 17.48
N GLU A 43 -0.90 -11.20 17.89
CA GLU A 43 -0.08 -10.10 18.37
C GLU A 43 1.36 -10.35 17.90
N ALA A 44 2.08 -9.28 17.57
CA ALA A 44 3.47 -9.33 17.15
C ALA A 44 4.24 -8.25 17.91
N GLU A 45 5.33 -8.66 18.56
CA GLU A 45 6.27 -7.74 19.19
C GLU A 45 7.36 -7.37 18.19
N PHE A 46 7.58 -6.08 18.02
CA PHE A 46 8.64 -5.53 17.16
C PHE A 46 9.60 -4.70 18.02
N SER A 47 10.81 -4.48 17.54
CA SER A 47 11.68 -3.47 18.15
C SER A 47 11.08 -2.06 17.97
N GLU A 48 11.51 -1.13 18.82
CA GLU A 48 11.05 0.26 18.80
C GLU A 48 11.33 0.91 17.42
N ASP A 49 12.54 0.75 16.89
CA ASP A 49 12.94 1.26 15.57
C ASP A 49 12.02 0.77 14.43
N VAL A 50 11.66 -0.52 14.45
CA VAL A 50 10.78 -1.11 13.42
C VAL A 50 9.36 -0.59 13.57
N SER A 51 8.89 -0.39 14.80
CA SER A 51 7.55 0.14 15.08
C SER A 51 7.41 1.59 14.63
N GLU A 52 8.43 2.41 14.88
CA GLU A 52 8.47 3.81 14.43
C GLU A 52 8.47 3.90 12.90
N GLU A 53 9.27 3.08 12.23
CA GLU A 53 9.33 3.08 10.77
C GLU A 53 8.00 2.62 10.15
N ILE A 54 7.36 1.60 10.72
CA ILE A 54 6.01 1.18 10.31
C ILE A 54 5.00 2.33 10.48
N ALA A 55 5.01 3.02 11.62
CA ALA A 55 4.11 4.14 11.87
C ALA A 55 4.29 5.27 10.84
N ARG A 56 5.55 5.62 10.52
CA ARG A 56 5.88 6.61 9.49
C ARG A 56 5.40 6.18 8.10
N LEU A 57 5.58 4.91 7.74
CA LEU A 57 5.12 4.37 6.46
C LEU A 57 3.59 4.38 6.35
N ILE A 58 2.88 4.07 7.44
CA ILE A 58 1.41 4.16 7.49
C ILE A 58 0.97 5.60 7.20
N GLU A 59 1.54 6.58 7.90
CA GLU A 59 1.20 7.99 7.71
C GLU A 59 1.41 8.44 6.26
N GLN A 60 2.55 8.10 5.66
CA GLN A 60 2.83 8.43 4.26
C GLN A 60 1.86 7.79 3.27
N VAL A 61 1.46 6.53 3.51
CA VAL A 61 0.49 5.84 2.66
C VAL A 61 -0.90 6.48 2.80
N GLU A 62 -1.32 6.77 4.02
CA GLU A 62 -2.61 7.42 4.28
C GLU A 62 -2.70 8.82 3.67
N GLU A 63 -1.63 9.61 3.78
CA GLU A 63 -1.53 10.93 3.14
C GLU A 63 -1.68 10.83 1.62
N ARG A 64 -0.91 9.94 0.98
CA ARG A 64 -1.00 9.72 -0.47
C ARG A 64 -2.39 9.26 -0.92
N LEU A 65 -3.01 8.35 -0.18
CA LEU A 65 -4.37 7.89 -0.47
C LEU A 65 -5.38 9.03 -0.34
N ARG A 66 -5.21 9.92 0.64
CA ARG A 66 -6.06 11.10 0.81
C ARG A 66 -5.91 12.07 -0.35
N GLU A 67 -4.68 12.35 -0.77
CA GLU A 67 -4.40 13.19 -1.94
C GLU A 67 -5.00 12.60 -3.22
N GLU A 68 -4.83 11.30 -3.45
CA GLU A 68 -5.36 10.62 -4.63
C GLU A 68 -6.90 10.65 -4.65
N ASN A 69 -7.55 10.39 -3.51
CA ASN A 69 -9.00 10.52 -3.38
C ASN A 69 -9.49 11.95 -3.63
N GLY A 70 -8.80 12.96 -3.10
CA GLY A 70 -9.12 14.37 -3.35
C GLY A 70 -9.06 14.70 -4.85
N ARG A 71 -8.00 14.27 -5.53
CA ARG A 71 -7.85 14.43 -6.99
C ARG A 71 -8.96 13.74 -7.76
N LEU A 72 -9.35 12.53 -7.37
CA LEU A 72 -10.46 11.80 -8.01
C LEU A 72 -11.80 12.53 -7.84
N GLN A 73 -12.06 13.09 -6.65
CA GLN A 73 -13.26 13.89 -6.41
C GLN A 73 -13.28 15.16 -7.26
N GLU A 74 -12.16 15.88 -7.39
CA GLU A 74 -12.06 17.05 -8.27
C GLU A 74 -12.32 16.70 -9.73
N ILE A 75 -11.74 15.60 -10.22
CA ILE A 75 -12.00 15.10 -11.58
C ILE A 75 -13.48 14.81 -11.77
N GLN A 76 -14.13 14.14 -10.82
CA GLN A 76 -15.57 13.86 -10.87
C GLN A 76 -16.40 15.15 -10.89
N ILE A 77 -16.07 16.15 -10.07
CA ILE A 77 -16.76 17.45 -10.06
C ILE A 77 -16.61 18.15 -11.42
N ASN A 78 -15.41 18.18 -11.97
CA ASN A 78 -15.12 18.80 -13.26
C ASN A 78 -15.83 18.09 -14.44
N LEU A 79 -15.93 16.75 -14.38
CA LEU A 79 -16.68 15.96 -15.36
C LEU A 79 -18.20 16.09 -15.20
N ALA A 80 -18.68 16.28 -13.97
CA ALA A 80 -20.11 16.45 -13.67
C ALA A 80 -20.64 17.85 -14.03
N MET A 81 -19.76 18.86 -14.16
CA MET A 81 -20.10 20.17 -14.69
C MET A 81 -20.25 20.08 -16.22
N PRO A 82 -21.48 20.11 -16.79
CA PRO A 82 -21.65 20.12 -18.23
C PRO A 82 -21.10 21.44 -18.76
N ASN A 83 -20.35 21.35 -19.85
CA ASN A 83 -19.74 22.44 -20.60
C ASN A 83 -20.73 23.60 -20.87
N ARG A 84 -20.92 24.53 -19.92
CA ARG A 84 -21.71 25.78 -20.07
C ARG A 84 -20.93 26.85 -20.86
N ARG A 85 -20.25 26.43 -21.94
CA ARG A 85 -19.57 27.33 -22.86
C ARG A 85 -19.85 26.91 -24.30
N LYS A 86 -21.03 27.26 -24.79
CA LYS A 86 -21.17 27.86 -26.12
C LYS A 86 -22.24 28.95 -26.06
N PRO A 87 -21.90 30.24 -26.28
CA PRO A 87 -22.89 31.24 -26.61
C PRO A 87 -23.38 30.92 -28.02
N MET A 88 -24.67 30.62 -28.16
CA MET A 88 -25.32 30.65 -29.47
C MET A 88 -25.83 32.07 -29.70
N VAL A 89 -25.24 32.65 -30.75
CA VAL A 89 -25.64 33.79 -31.58
C VAL A 89 -27.05 34.29 -31.35
#